data_AF-A0A6V8CA12-F1
#
_entry.id   AF-A0A6V8CA12-F1
#
_cell.length_a   1.000
_cell.length_b   1.000
_cell.length_c   1.000
_cell.angle_alpha   90.00
_cell.angle_beta   90.00
_cell.angle_gamma   90.00
#
_symmetry.space_group_name_H-M   'P 1'
#
loop_
_entity.id
_entity.type
_entity.pdbx_description
1 polymer ?
#
loop_
_entity_poly.entity_id
_entity_poly.type
_entity_poly.pdbx_seq_one_letter_code
_entity_poly.pdbx_strand_id
1 'polypeptide(L)'
;MSHDGSAVAPGLPGSNLYPNSPLGEQVEGVPTGRDVEWEPLVDYRRNGVSETTIHGAVAWAHGTEVIHSFGGNVLCYGRSMMKPFMLKAFVEELETCTWEQKAIAVASHNGDTEHVAAAQSLLNQSEWPLMLTPLDVPLIQFGRQVRRPRRWYHTCSGEHAAILRGCRAKGWNRAGYTLPTHEVFHAYMDQLRRFLGEDWTPLRIAKDGCGLPTVSNTVAELAQIYAGLVT
;
A
#
# COMPACT_ATOMS: atom_id res chain seq x y z
N MET A 1 -14.37 -9.93 -21.49
CA MET A 1 -14.78 -8.52 -21.33
C MET A 1 -13.53 -7.76 -20.96
N SER A 2 -13.04 -6.89 -21.83
CA SER A 2 -11.81 -6.12 -21.60
C SER A 2 -11.97 -5.25 -20.36
N HIS A 3 -11.10 -5.45 -19.37
CA HIS A 3 -10.97 -4.56 -18.22
C HIS A 3 -10.24 -3.28 -18.63
N ASP A 4 -10.79 -2.52 -19.59
CA ASP A 4 -10.26 -1.23 -20.06
C ASP A 4 -10.67 -0.05 -19.17
N GLY A 5 -11.06 -0.32 -17.92
CA GLY A 5 -11.33 0.70 -16.90
C GLY A 5 -10.08 1.18 -16.18
N SER A 6 -8.90 1.06 -16.79
CA SER A 6 -7.67 1.45 -16.13
C SER A 6 -7.58 2.97 -16.07
N ALA A 7 -7.61 3.55 -14.87
CA ALA A 7 -7.48 5.00 -14.67
C ALA A 7 -6.10 5.58 -15.11
N VAL A 8 -5.21 4.73 -15.64
CA VAL A 8 -3.95 5.13 -16.29
C VAL A 8 -4.07 5.22 -17.81
N ALA A 9 -5.28 5.08 -18.37
CA ALA A 9 -5.50 5.34 -19.79
C ALA A 9 -5.03 6.77 -20.14
N PRO A 10 -4.33 6.95 -21.27
CA PRO A 10 -3.87 8.27 -21.72
C PRO A 10 -5.01 9.30 -21.71
N GLY A 11 -4.77 10.46 -21.09
CA GLY A 11 -5.75 11.56 -21.01
C GLY A 11 -6.53 11.66 -19.70
N LEU A 12 -6.35 10.72 -18.76
CA LEU A 12 -6.93 10.83 -17.41
C LEU A 12 -6.01 11.63 -16.46
N PRO A 13 -6.55 12.37 -15.46
CA PRO A 13 -5.74 13.11 -14.50
C PRO A 13 -4.69 12.24 -13.80
N GLY A 14 -3.43 12.65 -13.84
CA GLY A 14 -2.31 11.91 -13.25
C GLY A 14 -1.79 10.73 -14.08
N SER A 15 -2.36 10.44 -15.26
CA SER A 15 -1.90 9.35 -16.15
C SER A 15 -0.41 9.47 -16.52
N ASN A 16 0.09 10.69 -16.73
CA ASN A 16 1.51 10.96 -17.03
C ASN A 16 2.49 10.54 -15.92
N LEU A 17 2.01 10.32 -14.69
CA LEU A 17 2.84 9.91 -13.55
C LEU A 17 2.95 8.39 -13.42
N TYR A 18 2.20 7.63 -14.22
CA TYR A 18 2.11 6.17 -14.12
C TYR A 18 2.77 5.45 -15.32
N PRO A 19 3.25 4.20 -15.15
CA PRO A 19 3.81 3.43 -16.26
C PRO A 19 2.78 3.12 -17.36
N ASN A 20 3.21 3.13 -18.63
CA ASN A 20 2.35 2.87 -19.79
C ASN A 20 2.10 1.37 -20.07
N SER A 21 2.91 0.47 -19.49
CA SER A 21 2.82 -0.98 -19.67
C SER A 21 2.40 -1.69 -18.38
N PRO A 22 1.40 -2.59 -18.41
CA PRO A 22 1.01 -3.39 -17.25
C PRO A 22 2.03 -4.47 -16.87
N LEU A 23 2.92 -4.85 -17.80
CA LEU A 23 4.01 -5.80 -17.57
C LEU A 23 5.34 -5.10 -17.23
N GLY A 24 5.33 -3.77 -17.18
CA GLY A 24 6.53 -2.94 -17.09
C GLY A 24 7.20 -2.75 -18.44
N GLU A 25 8.06 -1.73 -18.51
CA GLU A 25 9.00 -1.47 -19.61
C GLU A 25 10.40 -1.46 -18.99
N GLN A 26 11.42 -1.87 -19.75
CA GLN A 26 12.79 -1.58 -19.34
C GLN A 26 13.01 -0.08 -19.42
N VAL A 27 13.30 0.54 -18.29
CA VAL A 27 13.56 1.97 -18.21
C VAL A 27 14.98 2.14 -17.70
N GLU A 28 15.76 2.93 -18.42
CA GLU A 28 17.11 3.29 -18.03
C GLU A 28 17.15 3.87 -16.60
N GLY A 29 18.08 3.39 -15.79
CA GLY A 29 18.24 3.81 -14.39
C GLY A 29 17.28 3.15 -13.39
N VAL A 30 16.30 2.35 -13.83
CA VAL A 30 15.42 1.60 -12.93
C VAL A 30 15.89 0.14 -12.84
N PRO A 31 16.47 -0.31 -11.71
CA PRO A 31 16.91 -1.69 -11.57
C PRO A 31 15.71 -2.64 -11.56
N THR A 32 15.86 -3.78 -12.19
CA THR A 32 14.88 -4.85 -12.20
C THR A 32 15.28 -5.96 -11.25
N GLY A 33 14.35 -6.86 -10.93
CA GLY A 33 14.70 -8.08 -10.18
C GLY A 33 15.69 -9.00 -10.91
N ARG A 34 16.14 -8.70 -12.13
CA ARG A 34 17.22 -9.45 -12.79
C ARG A 34 18.61 -8.87 -12.49
N ASP A 35 18.65 -7.62 -12.05
CA ASP A 35 19.88 -6.87 -11.77
C ASP A 35 20.31 -7.00 -10.30
N VAL A 36 19.73 -7.98 -9.60
CA VAL A 36 19.90 -8.20 -8.17
C VAL A 36 20.54 -9.55 -7.93
N GLU A 37 21.56 -9.57 -7.08
CA GLU A 37 22.11 -10.79 -6.49
C GLU A 37 21.17 -11.33 -5.40
N TRP A 38 20.09 -11.99 -5.82
CA TRP A 38 19.16 -12.60 -4.87
C TRP A 38 19.82 -13.73 -4.09
N GLU A 39 19.61 -13.75 -2.78
CA GLU A 39 20.15 -14.80 -1.91
C GLU A 39 19.07 -15.83 -1.55
N PRO A 40 19.41 -17.12 -1.39
CA PRO A 40 18.52 -18.14 -0.85
C PRO A 40 18.14 -17.85 0.62
N LEU A 41 16.85 -17.61 0.90
CA LEU A 41 16.36 -17.27 2.25
C LEU A 41 15.73 -18.45 2.95
N VAL A 42 15.02 -19.28 2.18
CA VAL A 42 14.37 -20.48 2.65
C VAL A 42 14.71 -21.59 1.68
N ASP A 43 15.22 -22.69 2.21
CA ASP A 43 15.49 -23.92 1.46
C ASP A 43 14.63 -25.05 2.03
N TYR A 44 13.47 -25.26 1.41
CA TYR A 44 12.56 -26.34 1.80
C TYR A 44 13.10 -27.66 1.27
N ARG A 45 13.36 -28.60 2.19
CA ARG A 45 14.04 -29.87 1.91
C ARG A 45 13.18 -31.07 2.27
N ARG A 46 13.18 -32.08 1.40
CA ARG A 46 12.67 -33.43 1.70
C ARG A 46 13.84 -34.38 1.87
N ASN A 47 13.97 -34.94 3.07
CA ASN A 47 15.06 -35.87 3.41
C ASN A 47 16.47 -35.32 3.04
N GLY A 48 16.71 -34.03 3.31
CA GLY A 48 17.99 -33.36 3.02
C GLY A 48 18.19 -32.87 1.59
N VAL A 49 17.27 -33.18 0.66
CA VAL A 49 17.32 -32.70 -0.74
C VAL A 49 16.41 -31.49 -0.91
N SER A 50 16.94 -30.41 -1.48
CA SER A 50 16.18 -29.19 -1.79
C SER A 50 15.06 -29.46 -2.79
N GLU A 51 13.83 -29.10 -2.44
CA GLU A 51 12.66 -29.16 -3.32
C GLU A 51 12.21 -27.75 -3.75
N THR A 52 12.35 -26.76 -2.88
CA THR A 52 11.97 -25.38 -3.20
C THR A 52 12.88 -24.41 -2.47
N THR A 53 13.53 -23.54 -3.23
CA THR A 53 14.38 -22.47 -2.70
C THR A 53 13.73 -21.12 -2.98
N ILE A 54 13.41 -20.37 -1.91
CA ILE A 54 12.87 -19.02 -1.99
C ILE A 54 14.05 -18.06 -1.92
N HIS A 55 14.27 -17.32 -2.98
CA HIS A 55 15.27 -16.26 -3.03
C HIS A 55 14.63 -14.93 -2.67
N GLY A 56 15.40 -14.04 -2.04
CA GLY A 56 14.88 -12.77 -1.57
C GLY A 56 15.97 -11.83 -1.05
N ALA A 57 15.51 -10.70 -0.54
CA ALA A 57 16.34 -9.64 0.01
C ALA A 57 15.80 -9.26 1.39
N VAL A 58 16.69 -8.96 2.34
CA VAL A 58 16.32 -8.48 3.67
C VAL A 58 17.26 -7.37 4.09
N ALA A 59 16.71 -6.39 4.81
CA ALA A 59 17.48 -5.38 5.52
C ALA A 59 16.95 -5.22 6.94
N TRP A 60 17.85 -4.93 7.87
CA TRP A 60 17.55 -4.53 9.24
C TRP A 60 18.06 -3.11 9.46
N ALA A 61 17.23 -2.28 10.08
CA ALA A 61 17.58 -0.93 10.46
C ALA A 61 17.38 -0.70 11.95
N HIS A 62 18.21 0.18 12.52
CA HIS A 62 18.05 0.72 13.87
C HIS A 62 18.17 2.25 13.79
N GLY A 63 17.10 2.95 14.17
CA GLY A 63 16.99 4.38 13.91
C GLY A 63 17.05 4.66 12.41
N THR A 64 17.98 5.50 11.99
CA THR A 64 18.21 5.83 10.58
C THR A 64 19.27 4.97 9.89
N GLU A 65 19.91 4.05 10.61
CA GLU A 65 21.03 3.25 10.09
C GLU A 65 20.60 1.85 9.70
N VAL A 66 21.02 1.39 8.51
CA VAL A 66 20.90 -0.01 8.09
C VAL A 66 22.07 -0.78 8.68
N ILE A 67 21.78 -1.64 9.65
CA ILE A 67 22.80 -2.37 10.41
C ILE A 67 23.14 -3.73 9.78
N HIS A 68 22.27 -4.26 8.92
CA HIS A 68 22.51 -5.50 8.20
C HIS A 68 21.64 -5.57 6.93
N SER A 69 22.15 -6.19 5.87
CA SER A 69 21.40 -6.51 4.67
C SER A 69 21.97 -7.73 3.95
N PHE A 70 21.11 -8.54 3.34
CA PHE A 70 21.50 -9.64 2.45
C PHE A 70 20.55 -9.71 1.23
N GLY A 71 20.98 -10.32 0.13
CA GLY A 71 20.12 -10.51 -1.07
C GLY A 71 19.94 -9.27 -1.93
N GLY A 72 20.88 -8.33 -1.83
CA GLY A 72 20.85 -7.04 -2.53
C GLY A 72 19.89 -6.01 -1.92
N ASN A 73 19.98 -4.76 -2.39
CA ASN A 73 19.10 -3.67 -1.97
C ASN A 73 18.04 -3.37 -3.04
N VAL A 74 17.10 -4.30 -3.22
CA VAL A 74 16.19 -4.30 -4.37
C VAL A 74 15.20 -3.15 -4.33
N LEU A 75 14.91 -2.59 -5.50
CA LEU A 75 13.82 -1.64 -5.67
C LEU A 75 12.50 -2.40 -5.80
N CYS A 76 11.53 -2.06 -4.95
CA CYS A 76 10.21 -2.69 -4.93
C CYS A 76 9.13 -1.67 -4.52
N TYR A 77 7.88 -2.09 -4.51
CA TYR A 77 6.78 -1.31 -3.94
C TYR A 77 6.39 -1.94 -2.61
N GLY A 78 6.26 -1.14 -1.54
CA GLY A 78 5.91 -1.64 -0.21
C GLY A 78 4.48 -2.20 -0.10
N ARG A 79 3.60 -1.91 -1.06
CA ARG A 79 2.19 -2.37 -1.09
C ARG A 79 1.50 -2.07 0.25
N SER A 80 0.71 -3.00 0.78
CA SER A 80 0.03 -2.88 2.07
C SER A 80 0.93 -2.61 3.27
N MET A 81 2.25 -2.78 3.17
CA MET A 81 3.15 -2.35 4.24
C MET A 81 3.18 -0.83 4.38
N MET A 82 2.67 -0.08 3.41
CA MET A 82 2.68 1.38 3.42
C MET A 82 1.50 2.01 4.17
N LYS A 83 0.46 1.23 4.52
CA LYS A 83 -0.74 1.74 5.21
C LYS A 83 -0.42 2.56 6.48
N PRO A 84 0.47 2.10 7.38
CA PRO A 84 0.80 2.87 8.59
C PRO A 84 1.37 4.25 8.28
N PHE A 85 2.14 4.39 7.20
CA PHE A 85 2.73 5.68 6.79
C PHE A 85 1.70 6.59 6.13
N MET A 86 0.81 6.05 5.30
CA MET A 86 -0.31 6.82 4.75
C MET A 86 -1.20 7.34 5.88
N LEU A 87 -1.50 6.51 6.89
CA LEU A 87 -2.32 6.91 8.02
C LEU A 87 -1.59 7.72 9.09
N LYS A 88 -0.25 7.72 9.11
CA LYS A 88 0.52 8.60 9.99
C LYS A 88 0.24 10.08 9.68
N ALA A 89 -0.15 10.40 8.45
CA ALA A 89 -0.63 11.73 8.05
C ALA A 89 -1.98 12.15 8.69
N PHE A 90 -2.70 11.22 9.31
CA PHE A 90 -4.05 11.41 9.85
C PHE A 90 -4.19 11.03 11.34
N VAL A 91 -3.08 10.91 12.08
CA VAL A 91 -3.12 10.42 13.48
C VAL A 91 -4.01 11.28 14.37
N GLU A 92 -3.88 12.60 14.26
CA GLU A 92 -4.69 13.57 15.02
C GLU A 92 -6.17 13.47 14.64
N GLU A 93 -6.48 13.39 13.34
CA GLU A 93 -7.85 13.29 12.85
C GLU A 93 -8.55 11.97 13.19
N LEU A 94 -7.77 10.92 13.42
CA LEU A 94 -8.25 9.60 13.79
C LEU A 94 -8.13 9.34 15.30
N GLU A 95 -7.74 10.33 16.11
CA GLU A 95 -7.54 10.17 17.55
C GLU A 95 -8.81 9.65 18.26
N THR A 96 -9.98 10.22 17.89
CA THR A 96 -11.29 9.87 18.46
C THR A 96 -11.86 8.54 17.96
N CYS A 97 -11.21 7.88 16.99
CA CYS A 97 -11.61 6.56 16.54
C CYS A 97 -11.43 5.52 17.65
N THR A 98 -12.33 4.53 17.69
CA THR A 98 -12.17 3.37 18.58
C THR A 98 -10.95 2.53 18.16
N TRP A 99 -10.50 1.62 19.03
CA TRP A 99 -9.39 0.73 18.71
C TRP A 99 -9.70 -0.20 17.53
N GLU A 100 -10.94 -0.66 17.39
CA GLU A 100 -11.40 -1.45 16.25
C GLU A 100 -11.32 -0.65 14.94
N GLN A 101 -11.71 0.63 14.99
CA GLN A 101 -11.61 1.56 13.86
C GLN A 101 -10.16 1.85 13.47
N LYS A 102 -9.28 2.03 14.46
CA LYS A 102 -7.84 2.22 14.22
C LYS A 102 -7.20 0.94 13.65
N ALA A 103 -7.58 -0.23 14.17
CA ALA A 103 -7.09 -1.51 13.69
C ALA A 103 -7.51 -1.79 12.23
N ILE A 104 -8.79 -1.59 11.89
CA ILE A 104 -9.27 -1.84 10.52
C ILE A 104 -8.66 -0.85 9.52
N ALA A 105 -8.29 0.36 9.96
CA ALA A 105 -7.67 1.37 9.12
C ALA A 105 -6.28 0.94 8.59
N VAL A 106 -5.47 0.25 9.40
CA VAL A 106 -4.13 -0.24 9.00
C VAL A 106 -4.13 -1.69 8.53
N ALA A 107 -5.26 -2.39 8.59
CA ALA A 107 -5.36 -3.80 8.24
C ALA A 107 -5.39 -4.06 6.73
N SER A 108 -4.98 -5.27 6.36
CA SER A 108 -5.31 -5.89 5.07
C SER A 108 -6.32 -7.00 5.32
N HIS A 109 -7.57 -6.63 5.54
CA HIS A 109 -8.57 -7.51 6.15
C HIS A 109 -9.12 -8.57 5.20
N ASN A 110 -9.64 -9.68 5.76
CA ASN A 110 -10.26 -10.76 4.98
C ASN A 110 -11.58 -10.36 4.29
N GLY A 111 -12.32 -9.41 4.87
CA GLY A 111 -13.65 -9.01 4.39
C GLY A 111 -14.80 -9.77 5.07
N ASP A 112 -14.56 -10.32 6.26
CA ASP A 112 -15.60 -10.87 7.13
C ASP A 112 -16.58 -9.78 7.63
N THR A 113 -17.71 -10.21 8.16
CA THR A 113 -18.78 -9.33 8.63
C THR A 113 -18.28 -8.28 9.62
N GLU A 114 -17.45 -8.67 10.59
CA GLU A 114 -16.85 -7.76 11.57
C GLU A 114 -15.89 -6.75 10.94
N HIS A 115 -15.05 -7.18 9.99
CA HIS A 115 -14.15 -6.30 9.25
C HIS A 115 -14.92 -5.25 8.44
N VAL A 116 -15.96 -5.69 7.72
CA VAL A 116 -16.81 -4.80 6.92
C VAL A 116 -17.55 -3.82 7.82
N ALA A 117 -18.10 -4.27 8.94
CA ALA A 117 -18.79 -3.42 9.91
C ALA A 117 -17.85 -2.36 10.50
N ALA A 118 -16.63 -2.76 10.89
CA ALA A 118 -15.62 -1.84 11.40
C ALA A 118 -15.22 -0.80 10.33
N ALA A 119 -14.96 -1.22 9.09
CA ALA A 119 -14.62 -0.31 7.99
C ALA A 119 -15.75 0.67 7.68
N GLN A 120 -17.01 0.19 7.63
CA GLN A 120 -18.18 1.03 7.40
C GLN A 120 -18.40 2.05 8.52
N SER A 121 -18.08 1.70 9.78
CA SER A 121 -18.25 2.58 10.93
C SER A 121 -17.36 3.83 10.89
N LEU A 122 -16.31 3.84 10.07
CA LEU A 122 -15.44 5.01 9.89
C LEU A 122 -16.14 6.15 9.12
N LEU A 123 -17.16 5.84 8.34
CA LEU A 123 -17.85 6.78 7.45
C LEU A 123 -19.35 6.86 7.74
N ASN A 124 -19.93 8.03 7.50
CA ASN A 124 -21.37 8.14 7.46
C ASN A 124 -21.89 7.43 6.20
N GLN A 125 -23.11 6.90 6.25
CA GLN A 125 -23.67 6.13 5.13
C GLN A 125 -23.72 6.92 3.81
N SER A 126 -23.91 8.23 3.89
CA SER A 126 -23.89 9.14 2.72
C SER A 126 -22.51 9.25 2.05
N GLU A 127 -21.43 8.89 2.74
CA GLU A 127 -20.06 8.94 2.23
C GLU A 127 -19.59 7.60 1.69
N TRP A 128 -20.31 6.51 1.93
CA TRP A 128 -19.94 5.18 1.43
C TRP A 128 -19.68 5.14 -0.10
N PRO A 129 -20.44 5.86 -0.96
CA PRO A 129 -20.17 5.89 -2.39
C PRO A 129 -18.84 6.56 -2.77
N LEU A 130 -18.24 7.35 -1.87
CA LEU A 130 -16.95 8.02 -2.11
C LEU A 130 -15.77 7.05 -2.01
N MET A 131 -15.95 5.86 -1.44
CA MET A 131 -14.88 4.86 -1.36
C MET A 131 -14.61 4.26 -2.75
N LEU A 132 -13.33 4.24 -3.15
CA LEU A 132 -12.91 3.91 -4.51
C LEU A 132 -12.08 2.62 -4.59
N THR A 133 -12.01 1.83 -3.53
CA THR A 133 -11.43 0.48 -3.59
C THR A 133 -12.10 -0.34 -4.69
N PRO A 134 -11.37 -1.17 -5.45
CA PRO A 134 -11.97 -2.07 -6.44
C PRO A 134 -13.08 -2.94 -5.85
N LEU A 135 -13.97 -3.42 -6.72
CA LEU A 135 -14.91 -4.46 -6.32
C LEU A 135 -14.14 -5.75 -6.06
N ASP A 136 -14.38 -6.36 -4.91
CA ASP A 136 -13.75 -7.62 -4.54
C ASP A 136 -14.74 -8.53 -3.82
N VAL A 137 -14.31 -9.75 -3.54
CA VAL A 137 -14.95 -10.71 -2.66
C VAL A 137 -14.04 -10.98 -1.45
N PRO A 138 -14.55 -11.53 -0.35
CA PRO A 138 -13.69 -11.88 0.79
C PRO A 138 -12.57 -12.83 0.39
N LEU A 139 -11.36 -12.61 0.92
CA LEU A 139 -10.15 -13.37 0.57
C LEU A 139 -10.33 -14.87 0.86
N ILE A 140 -10.84 -15.18 2.04
CA ILE A 140 -11.20 -16.52 2.49
C ILE A 140 -12.72 -16.59 2.51
N GLN A 141 -13.26 -17.36 1.55
CA GLN A 141 -14.69 -17.66 1.50
C GLN A 141 -14.94 -18.95 2.27
N PHE A 142 -15.67 -18.85 3.39
CA PHE A 142 -16.15 -20.03 4.09
C PHE A 142 -17.36 -20.62 3.35
N GLY A 143 -17.21 -21.86 2.89
CA GLY A 143 -18.25 -22.60 2.17
C GLY A 143 -18.43 -22.19 0.71
N ARG A 144 -19.47 -22.72 0.06
CA ARG A 144 -19.78 -22.45 -1.36
C ARG A 144 -20.59 -21.16 -1.58
N GLN A 145 -20.52 -20.21 -0.66
CA GLN A 145 -21.36 -19.02 -0.70
C GLN A 145 -20.77 -17.97 -1.66
N VAL A 146 -21.32 -17.90 -2.87
CA VAL A 146 -20.93 -16.87 -3.84
C VAL A 146 -21.41 -15.51 -3.34
N ARG A 147 -20.48 -14.65 -2.91
CA ARG A 147 -20.78 -13.26 -2.56
C ARG A 147 -20.68 -12.38 -3.80
N ARG A 148 -21.67 -11.49 -3.97
CA ARG A 148 -21.58 -10.45 -4.99
C ARG A 148 -20.40 -9.51 -4.65
N PRO A 149 -19.53 -9.18 -5.61
CA PRO A 149 -18.41 -8.28 -5.36
C PRO A 149 -18.87 -6.92 -4.82
N ARG A 150 -18.15 -6.41 -3.81
CA ARG A 150 -18.41 -5.10 -3.19
C ARG A 150 -17.09 -4.45 -2.80
N ARG A 151 -17.06 -3.12 -2.84
CA ARG A 151 -15.87 -2.33 -2.46
C ARG A 151 -15.42 -2.57 -1.01
N TRP A 152 -16.38 -2.88 -0.13
CA TRP A 152 -16.15 -3.20 1.28
C TRP A 152 -15.44 -4.54 1.52
N TYR A 153 -15.43 -5.45 0.54
CA TYR A 153 -14.69 -6.70 0.68
C TYR A 153 -13.22 -6.57 0.31
N HIS A 154 -12.84 -5.50 -0.41
CA HIS A 154 -11.45 -5.25 -0.74
C HIS A 154 -10.63 -5.05 0.54
N THR A 155 -9.47 -5.68 0.61
CA THR A 155 -8.64 -5.75 1.82
C THR A 155 -8.22 -4.38 2.38
N CYS A 156 -8.14 -3.37 1.52
CA CYS A 156 -7.85 -1.97 1.88
C CYS A 156 -9.09 -1.11 2.19
N SER A 157 -10.30 -1.67 2.31
CA SER A 157 -11.50 -0.82 2.48
C SER A 157 -11.48 -0.01 3.77
N GLY A 158 -10.93 -0.57 4.86
CA GLY A 158 -10.70 0.17 6.11
C GLY A 158 -9.73 1.35 5.96
N GLU A 159 -8.61 1.15 5.26
CA GLU A 159 -7.64 2.21 4.95
C GLU A 159 -8.30 3.36 4.18
N HIS A 160 -9.03 3.05 3.09
CA HIS A 160 -9.68 4.09 2.30
C HIS A 160 -10.75 4.84 3.10
N ALA A 161 -11.52 4.12 3.92
CA ALA A 161 -12.52 4.73 4.79
C ALA A 161 -11.88 5.67 5.83
N ALA A 162 -10.74 5.28 6.39
CA ALA A 162 -9.97 6.12 7.33
C ALA A 162 -9.38 7.35 6.64
N ILE A 163 -8.82 7.22 5.43
CA ILE A 163 -8.34 8.35 4.64
C ILE A 163 -9.49 9.33 4.34
N LEU A 164 -10.66 8.85 3.90
CA LEU A 164 -11.82 9.70 3.63
C LEU A 164 -12.32 10.43 4.89
N ARG A 165 -12.31 9.75 6.04
CA ARG A 165 -12.60 10.36 7.35
C ARG A 165 -11.57 11.44 7.69
N GLY A 166 -10.29 11.16 7.48
CA GLY A 166 -9.19 12.09 7.69
C GLY A 166 -9.31 13.33 6.80
N CYS A 167 -9.58 13.16 5.50
CA CYS A 167 -9.84 14.27 4.58
C CYS A 167 -10.97 15.17 5.10
N ARG A 168 -12.09 14.59 5.56
CA ARG A 168 -13.19 15.37 6.12
C ARG A 168 -12.73 16.19 7.34
N ALA A 169 -11.98 15.58 8.25
CA ALA A 169 -11.51 16.24 9.46
C ALA A 169 -10.50 17.37 9.17
N LYS A 170 -9.62 17.19 8.18
CA LYS A 170 -8.71 18.24 7.69
C LYS A 170 -9.37 19.29 6.79
N GLY A 171 -10.64 19.11 6.41
CA GLY A 171 -11.34 19.97 5.45
C GLY A 171 -10.88 19.80 4.00
N TRP A 172 -10.14 18.73 3.70
CA TRP A 172 -9.71 18.41 2.33
C TRP A 172 -10.87 17.88 1.49
N ASN A 173 -10.75 18.05 0.18
CA ASN A 173 -11.68 17.41 -0.73
C ASN A 173 -11.60 15.88 -0.54
N ARG A 174 -12.74 15.21 -0.69
CA ARG A 174 -12.79 13.74 -0.68
C ARG A 174 -12.80 13.19 -2.10
N ALA A 175 -13.21 14.00 -3.08
CA ALA A 175 -13.14 13.62 -4.49
C ALA A 175 -11.67 13.66 -4.96
N GLY A 176 -11.23 12.59 -5.62
CA GLY A 176 -9.87 12.51 -6.14
C GLY A 176 -8.80 12.15 -5.10
N TYR A 177 -9.16 11.71 -3.89
CA TYR A 177 -8.20 11.31 -2.85
C TYR A 177 -7.22 10.19 -3.27
N THR A 178 -7.55 9.47 -4.35
CA THR A 178 -6.71 8.44 -4.96
C THR A 178 -5.78 8.97 -6.06
N LEU A 179 -5.73 10.29 -6.28
CA LEU A 179 -4.88 10.92 -7.28
C LEU A 179 -3.55 11.38 -6.66
N PRO A 180 -2.44 11.33 -7.41
CA PRO A 180 -1.12 11.76 -6.92
C PRO A 180 -1.02 13.29 -6.77
N THR A 181 -1.99 14.04 -7.30
CA THR A 181 -2.09 15.50 -7.14
C THR A 181 -2.91 15.92 -5.91
N HIS A 182 -3.44 14.95 -5.15
CA HIS A 182 -4.27 15.20 -3.99
C HIS A 182 -3.43 15.35 -2.72
N GLU A 183 -3.91 16.14 -1.77
CA GLU A 183 -3.27 16.47 -0.50
C GLU A 183 -2.92 15.22 0.33
N VAL A 184 -3.71 14.16 0.20
CA VAL A 184 -3.46 12.83 0.79
C VAL A 184 -2.11 12.28 0.37
N PHE A 185 -1.80 12.32 -0.93
CA PHE A 185 -0.53 11.78 -1.42
C PHE A 185 0.64 12.67 -1.02
N HIS A 186 0.46 14.00 -1.02
CA HIS A 186 1.49 14.93 -0.55
C HIS A 186 1.82 14.70 0.92
N ALA A 187 0.81 14.58 1.78
CA ALA A 187 1.02 14.32 3.19
C ALA A 187 1.66 12.94 3.44
N TYR A 188 1.33 11.92 2.65
CA TYR A 188 2.02 10.64 2.68
C TYR A 188 3.51 10.77 2.28
N MET A 189 3.82 11.53 1.22
CA MET A 189 5.20 11.81 0.81
C MET A 189 5.99 12.53 1.91
N ASP A 190 5.36 13.48 2.61
CA ASP A 190 5.99 14.18 3.73
C ASP A 190 6.28 13.24 4.91
N GLN A 191 5.41 12.25 5.17
CA GLN A 191 5.69 11.21 6.16
C GLN A 191 6.90 10.36 5.76
N LEU A 192 7.06 10.01 4.49
CA LEU A 192 8.23 9.24 4.06
C LEU A 192 9.52 10.05 4.18
N ARG A 193 9.50 11.32 3.76
CA ARG A 193 10.66 12.23 3.87
C ARG A 193 11.08 12.48 5.30
N ARG A 194 10.14 12.47 6.26
CA ARG A 194 10.48 12.54 7.69
C ARG A 194 11.43 11.43 8.13
N PHE A 195 11.37 10.25 7.52
CA PHE A 195 12.20 9.10 7.87
C PHE A 195 13.40 8.89 6.92
N LEU A 196 13.25 9.27 5.65
CA LEU A 196 14.25 9.06 4.60
C LEU A 196 15.08 10.30 4.26
N GLY A 197 14.74 11.45 4.83
CA GLY A 197 15.37 12.76 4.57
C GLY A 197 14.48 13.68 3.73
N GLU A 198 14.60 15.00 3.96
CA GLU A 198 13.74 16.02 3.32
C GLU A 198 13.86 16.02 1.79
N ASP A 199 15.07 15.80 1.26
CA ASP A 199 15.36 15.76 -0.17
C ASP A 199 15.02 14.41 -0.82
N TRP A 200 14.51 13.43 -0.05
CA TRP A 200 14.21 12.12 -0.60
C TRP A 200 13.07 12.20 -1.63
N THR A 201 13.32 11.57 -2.78
CA THR A 201 12.35 11.40 -3.86
C THR A 201 12.36 9.96 -4.35
N PRO A 202 11.19 9.32 -4.55
CA PRO A 202 11.13 7.96 -5.05
C PRO A 202 11.54 7.94 -6.51
N LEU A 203 12.21 6.86 -6.91
CA LEU A 203 12.55 6.67 -8.32
C LEU A 203 11.31 6.55 -9.20
N ARG A 204 10.23 5.95 -8.68
CA ARG A 204 8.97 5.73 -9.38
C ARG A 204 7.75 5.92 -8.48
N ILE A 205 6.70 6.44 -9.10
CA ILE A 205 5.33 6.45 -8.57
C ILE A 205 4.50 5.50 -9.45
N ALA A 206 3.66 4.69 -8.82
CA ALA A 206 2.78 3.74 -9.49
C ALA A 206 1.39 3.79 -8.86
N LYS A 207 0.41 3.17 -9.52
CA LYS A 207 -0.91 2.95 -8.95
C LYS A 207 -0.92 1.56 -8.31
N ASP A 208 -1.27 1.47 -7.02
CA ASP A 208 -1.41 0.18 -6.33
C ASP A 208 -2.74 -0.50 -6.74
N GLY A 209 -2.86 -1.79 -6.43
CA GLY A 209 -4.04 -2.60 -6.71
C GLY A 209 -5.33 -2.05 -6.07
N CYS A 210 -5.24 -1.38 -4.92
CA CYS A 210 -6.39 -0.69 -4.30
C CYS A 210 -6.77 0.63 -4.98
N GLY A 211 -5.92 1.13 -5.87
CA GLY A 211 -6.12 2.34 -6.64
C GLY A 211 -5.50 3.61 -6.07
N LEU A 212 -4.91 3.55 -4.87
CA LEU A 212 -4.08 4.63 -4.32
C LEU A 212 -2.73 4.72 -5.05
N PRO A 213 -2.11 5.92 -5.09
CA PRO A 213 -0.72 6.04 -5.52
C PRO A 213 0.22 5.35 -4.53
N THR A 214 1.28 4.74 -5.05
CA THR A 214 2.35 4.09 -4.30
C THR A 214 3.70 4.50 -4.85
N VAL A 215 4.75 4.35 -4.07
CA VAL A 215 6.10 4.77 -4.43
C VAL A 215 7.07 3.61 -4.34
N SER A 216 8.08 3.62 -5.21
CA SER A 216 9.16 2.65 -5.15
C SER A 216 10.08 2.95 -3.98
N ASN A 217 10.46 1.93 -3.24
CA ASN A 217 11.45 1.98 -2.19
C ASN A 217 12.46 0.86 -2.35
N THR A 218 13.66 1.07 -1.84
CA THR A 218 14.60 -0.05 -1.63
C THR A 218 14.25 -0.82 -0.36
N VAL A 219 14.69 -2.08 -0.23
CA VAL A 219 14.48 -2.87 1.00
C VAL A 219 15.11 -2.19 2.22
N ALA A 220 16.26 -1.55 2.05
CA ALA A 220 16.90 -0.71 3.05
C ALA A 220 16.01 0.45 3.50
N GLU A 221 15.45 1.21 2.55
CA GLU A 221 14.54 2.32 2.84
C GLU A 221 13.29 1.82 3.58
N LEU A 222 12.72 0.70 3.16
CA LEU A 222 11.57 0.08 3.84
C LEU A 222 11.92 -0.30 5.29
N ALA A 223 13.11 -0.85 5.53
CA ALA A 223 13.57 -1.15 6.89
C ALA A 223 13.74 0.13 7.73
N GLN A 224 14.34 1.19 7.17
CA GLN A 224 14.54 2.47 7.85
C GLN A 224 13.22 3.13 8.26
N ILE A 225 12.24 3.23 7.34
CA ILE A 225 10.95 3.85 7.68
C ILE A 225 10.21 3.06 8.77
N TYR A 226 10.32 1.73 8.76
CA TYR A 226 9.71 0.89 9.80
C TYR A 226 10.40 1.05 11.16
N ALA A 227 11.72 1.19 11.18
CA ALA A 227 12.45 1.49 12.41
C ALA A 227 12.00 2.84 13.01
N GLY A 228 11.68 3.83 12.17
CA GLY A 228 11.15 5.12 12.59
C GLY A 228 9.66 5.15 13.01
N LEU A 229 8.88 4.08 12.78
CA LEU A 229 7.46 4.06 13.19
C LEU A 229 7.29 3.98 14.71
N VAL A 230 8.23 3.34 15.41
CA VAL A 230 8.17 3.05 16.85
C VAL A 230 8.64 4.24 17.70
N THR A 231 9.18 5.28 17.06
CA THR A 231 9.64 6.54 17.67
C THR A 231 8.64 7.67 17.49
#